data_AF-A0A1V1NTW0-F1
#
_entry.id   AF-A0A1V1NTW0-F1
#
_cell.length_a   1.000
_cell.length_b   1.000
_cell.length_c   1.000
_cell.angle_alpha   90.00
_cell.angle_beta   90.00
_cell.angle_gamma   90.00
#
_symmetry.space_group_name_H-M   'P 1'
#
loop_
_entity.id
_entity.type
_entity.pdbx_description
1 polymer ?
#
loop_
_entity_poly.entity_id
_entity_poly.type
_entity_poly.pdbx_seq_one_letter_code
_entity_poly.pdbx_strand_id
1 'polypeptide(L)'
;MLWFYEDFQNHQTAWQIFNDSQYPDNPWNISSPTPLEQNRFAFVSYNRKDPYVDMSTPAISFLTHDIDLTHIASPVLSFDWKSPESSAFGEVYIKKMNGELQSLLGNRAFKNNVQWETRTIDLNTFAGRQISLIFKWVNQNVGQFFNTGFCVDNIAITGNYCDTPVENAPVLYPARKMSQQ
;
A
#
# COMPACT_ATOMS: atom_id res chain seq x y z
N MET A 1 -5.13 3.94 20.00
CA MET A 1 -3.67 4.20 20.11
C MET A 1 -3.07 4.15 18.70
N LEU A 2 -2.02 4.92 18.41
CA LEU A 2 -1.28 4.86 17.15
C LEU A 2 -0.22 3.75 17.22
N TRP A 3 -0.23 2.83 16.26
CA TRP A 3 0.66 1.66 16.22
C TRP A 3 1.73 1.76 15.16
N PHE A 4 1.33 2.23 13.99
CA PHE A 4 2.20 2.41 12.86
C PHE A 4 1.88 3.77 12.27
N TYR A 5 2.91 4.49 11.86
CA TYR A 5 2.78 5.75 11.14
C TYR A 5 3.92 5.89 10.15
N GLU A 6 3.57 6.26 8.92
CA GLU A 6 4.51 6.66 7.88
C GLU A 6 3.96 7.91 7.17
N ASP A 7 4.76 8.98 7.21
CA ASP A 7 4.55 10.23 6.49
C ASP A 7 5.68 10.50 5.47
N PHE A 8 6.62 9.56 5.32
CA PHE A 8 7.75 9.61 4.41
C PHE A 8 8.75 10.76 4.60
N GLN A 9 8.66 11.55 5.68
CA GLN A 9 9.47 12.76 5.84
C GLN A 9 10.90 12.47 6.33
N ASN A 10 11.12 11.36 7.02
CA ASN A 10 12.39 11.05 7.70
C ASN A 10 13.50 10.47 6.78
N HIS A 11 13.29 10.41 5.46
CA HIS A 11 14.19 9.82 4.45
C HIS A 11 14.52 8.32 4.65
N GLN A 12 13.96 7.65 5.65
CA GLN A 12 14.15 6.23 5.93
C GLN A 12 12.81 5.53 5.79
N THR A 13 12.70 4.65 4.81
CA THR A 13 11.45 3.92 4.58
C THR A 13 11.74 2.43 4.49
N ALA A 14 10.96 1.65 5.25
CA ALA A 14 10.96 0.20 5.19
C ALA A 14 9.96 -0.32 4.13
N TRP A 15 9.40 0.59 3.34
CA TRP A 15 8.50 0.25 2.24
C TRP A 15 9.28 -0.29 1.05
N GLN A 16 8.76 -1.37 0.48
CA GLN A 16 9.34 -2.07 -0.65
C GLN A 16 8.57 -1.72 -1.91
N ILE A 17 9.31 -1.43 -2.98
CA ILE A 17 8.74 -1.07 -4.29
C ILE A 17 9.01 -2.22 -5.26
N PHE A 18 7.94 -2.71 -5.90
CA PHE A 18 8.00 -3.74 -6.91
C PHE A 18 7.19 -3.34 -8.14
N ASN A 19 7.63 -3.80 -9.30
CA ASN A 19 6.89 -3.67 -10.54
C ASN A 19 6.62 -5.05 -11.11
N ASP A 20 5.51 -5.20 -11.81
CA ASP A 20 5.26 -6.42 -12.56
C ASP A 20 6.28 -6.53 -13.70
N SER A 21 6.92 -7.69 -13.84
CA SER A 21 7.97 -7.89 -14.85
C SER A 21 7.48 -7.75 -16.28
N GLN A 22 6.19 -8.02 -16.53
CA GLN A 22 5.57 -7.87 -17.84
C GLN A 22 5.11 -6.42 -18.09
N TYR A 23 4.85 -5.66 -17.02
CA TYR A 23 4.31 -4.31 -17.08
C TYR A 23 5.10 -3.34 -16.18
N PRO A 24 6.40 -3.12 -16.47
CA PRO A 24 7.35 -2.55 -15.52
C PRO A 24 7.33 -1.02 -15.45
N ASP A 25 6.56 -0.34 -16.28
CA ASP A 25 6.52 1.12 -16.29
C ASP A 25 5.84 1.68 -15.03
N ASN A 26 5.91 3.00 -14.83
CA ASN A 26 5.25 3.70 -13.72
C ASN A 26 5.53 3.10 -12.33
N PRO A 27 6.80 2.95 -11.90
CA PRO A 27 7.14 2.54 -10.54
C PRO A 27 6.60 3.50 -9.48
N TRP A 28 6.38 2.98 -8.27
CA TRP A 28 6.30 3.82 -7.08
C TRP A 28 7.63 4.52 -6.80
N ASN A 29 7.55 5.71 -6.22
CA ASN A 29 8.67 6.50 -5.75
C ASN A 29 8.26 7.20 -4.46
N ILE A 30 9.24 7.47 -3.60
CA ILE A 30 9.04 8.18 -2.33
C ILE A 30 10.00 9.36 -2.31
N SER A 31 9.47 10.55 -2.57
CA SER A 31 10.28 11.77 -2.63
C SER A 31 9.41 13.02 -2.56
N SER A 32 10.07 14.18 -2.57
CA SER A 32 9.44 15.47 -2.84
C SER A 32 9.35 15.67 -4.35
N PRO A 33 8.15 15.73 -4.95
CA PRO A 33 8.04 15.71 -6.41
C PRO A 33 8.44 17.03 -7.08
N THR A 34 8.56 18.12 -6.31
CA THR A 34 9.14 19.36 -6.82
C THR A 34 10.11 19.93 -5.79
N PRO A 35 11.16 20.67 -6.20
CA PRO A 35 12.05 21.36 -5.27
C PRO A 35 11.35 22.39 -4.38
N LEU A 36 10.13 22.81 -4.74
CA LEU A 36 9.31 23.76 -3.98
C LEU A 36 8.39 23.04 -2.98
N GLU A 37 8.01 21.79 -3.25
CA GLU A 37 7.27 20.94 -2.33
C GLU A 37 8.25 20.29 -1.35
N GLN A 38 8.34 20.83 -0.14
CA GLN A 38 9.22 20.26 0.90
C GLN A 38 8.68 18.95 1.49
N ASN A 39 7.41 18.62 1.25
CA ASN A 39 6.79 17.41 1.74
C ASN A 39 7.08 16.24 0.82
N ARG A 40 7.56 15.15 1.40
CA ARG A 40 7.76 13.86 0.74
C ARG A 40 6.47 13.04 0.82
N PHE A 41 6.14 12.29 -0.21
CA PHE A 41 5.07 11.30 -0.15
C PHE A 41 5.33 10.18 -1.15
N ALA A 42 4.57 9.09 -1.06
CA ALA A 42 4.65 8.01 -2.02
C ALA A 42 3.79 8.32 -3.25
N PHE A 43 4.35 8.17 -4.45
CA PHE A 43 3.62 8.38 -5.69
C PHE A 43 4.11 7.49 -6.82
N VAL A 44 3.20 7.17 -7.72
CA VAL A 44 3.51 6.46 -8.97
C VAL A 44 4.07 7.45 -9.99
N SER A 45 5.16 7.09 -10.66
CA SER A 45 5.80 7.97 -11.64
C SER A 45 6.55 7.25 -12.76
N TYR A 46 6.49 7.78 -13.99
CA TYR A 46 7.32 7.31 -15.10
C TYR A 46 8.78 7.79 -15.01
N ASN A 47 9.03 8.96 -14.40
CA ASN A 47 10.35 9.60 -14.37
C ASN A 47 10.98 9.68 -12.98
N ARG A 48 10.26 9.24 -11.94
CA ARG A 48 10.66 9.23 -10.53
C ARG A 48 10.88 10.61 -9.90
N LYS A 49 10.49 11.68 -10.59
CA LYS A 49 10.69 13.07 -10.17
C LYS A 49 9.39 13.74 -9.82
N ASP A 50 8.33 13.48 -10.56
CA ASP A 50 7.01 14.07 -10.36
C ASP A 50 5.96 12.94 -10.37
N PRO A 51 4.74 13.17 -9.87
CA PRO A 51 3.72 12.14 -9.88
C PRO A 51 3.11 11.97 -11.27
N TYR A 52 3.80 12.20 -12.40
CA TYR A 52 3.22 11.89 -13.71
C TYR A 52 3.51 10.45 -14.11
N VAL A 53 2.54 9.82 -14.76
CA VAL A 53 2.61 8.45 -15.30
C VAL A 53 2.57 8.45 -16.82
N ASP A 54 3.29 7.52 -17.43
CA ASP A 54 3.21 7.24 -18.86
C ASP A 54 2.07 6.24 -19.10
N MET A 55 1.05 6.70 -19.81
CA MET A 55 -0.14 5.91 -20.13
C MET A 55 -0.06 5.32 -21.55
N SER A 56 1.12 5.34 -22.19
CA SER A 56 1.39 4.75 -23.52
C SER A 56 1.63 3.24 -23.51
N THR A 57 1.81 2.65 -22.33
CA THR A 57 1.97 1.21 -22.12
C THR A 57 1.19 0.78 -20.87
N PRO A 58 0.66 -0.45 -20.81
CA PRO A 58 0.11 -0.96 -19.56
C PRO A 58 1.19 -1.08 -18.48
N ALA A 59 0.85 -0.71 -17.25
CA ALA A 59 1.77 -0.80 -16.11
C ALA A 59 1.08 -1.29 -14.84
N ILE A 60 1.84 -2.05 -14.03
CA ILE A 60 1.41 -2.51 -12.71
C ILE A 60 2.58 -2.34 -11.74
N SER A 61 2.34 -1.62 -10.64
CA SER A 61 3.35 -1.38 -9.61
C SER A 61 2.78 -1.48 -8.20
N PHE A 62 3.65 -1.83 -7.26
CA PHE A 62 3.30 -2.17 -5.89
C PHE A 62 4.22 -1.44 -4.91
N LEU A 63 3.62 -0.90 -3.86
CA LEU A 63 4.27 -0.35 -2.69
C LEU A 63 3.82 -1.17 -1.48
N THR A 64 4.75 -1.85 -0.82
CA THR A 64 4.46 -2.91 0.16
C THR A 64 5.16 -2.64 1.49
N HIS A 65 4.49 -2.95 2.59
CA HIS A 65 5.10 -2.95 3.91
C HIS A 65 4.52 -4.07 4.79
N ASP A 66 5.39 -4.78 5.51
CA ASP A 66 4.98 -5.81 6.45
C ASP A 66 4.60 -5.19 7.79
N ILE A 67 3.48 -5.63 8.35
CA ILE A 67 2.88 -5.07 9.55
C ILE A 67 2.53 -6.21 10.50
N ASP A 68 2.97 -6.07 11.76
CA ASP A 68 2.64 -7.01 12.81
C ASP A 68 1.45 -6.50 13.64
N LEU A 69 0.29 -7.14 13.50
CA LEU A 69 -0.92 -6.86 14.28
C LEU A 69 -1.14 -7.85 15.43
N THR A 70 -0.13 -8.66 15.81
CA THR A 70 -0.25 -9.75 16.79
C THR A 70 -0.88 -9.29 18.11
N HIS A 71 -0.54 -8.09 18.57
CA HIS A 71 -1.02 -7.51 19.83
C HIS A 71 -2.06 -6.41 19.65
N ILE A 72 -2.65 -6.29 18.45
CA ILE A 72 -3.50 -5.16 18.09
C ILE A 72 -4.94 -5.62 17.91
N ALA A 73 -5.80 -5.23 18.84
CA ALA A 73 -7.25 -5.38 18.74
C ALA A 73 -7.87 -4.15 18.06
N SER A 74 -8.95 -4.36 17.31
CA SER A 74 -9.63 -3.30 16.57
C SER A 74 -8.71 -2.45 15.66
N PRO A 75 -7.83 -3.08 14.85
CA PRO A 75 -6.96 -2.34 13.97
C PRO A 75 -7.76 -1.61 12.88
N VAL A 76 -7.43 -0.36 12.67
CA VAL A 76 -8.00 0.50 11.63
C VAL A 76 -6.85 1.14 10.86
N LEU A 77 -6.84 0.94 9.54
CA LEU A 77 -5.94 1.61 8.62
C LEU A 77 -6.54 2.95 8.22
N SER A 78 -5.73 4.01 8.26
CA SER A 78 -6.01 5.27 7.58
C SER A 78 -4.85 5.71 6.71
N PHE A 79 -5.11 6.42 5.63
CA PHE A 79 -4.09 7.05 4.80
C PHE A 79 -4.70 8.17 3.98
N ASP A 80 -3.90 9.16 3.64
CA ASP A 80 -4.28 10.19 2.68
C ASP A 80 -3.96 9.72 1.27
N TRP A 81 -4.84 10.04 0.34
CA TRP A 81 -4.63 9.69 -1.06
C TRP A 81 -5.16 10.77 -2.00
N LYS A 82 -4.59 10.77 -3.21
CA LYS A 82 -5.14 11.45 -4.38
C LYS A 82 -4.75 10.68 -5.65
N SER A 83 -5.58 10.76 -6.66
CA SER A 83 -5.32 10.21 -8.00
C SER A 83 -6.16 11.00 -8.99
N PRO A 84 -5.60 11.56 -10.06
CA PRO A 84 -6.37 12.36 -10.99
C PRO A 84 -7.40 11.52 -11.75
N GLU A 85 -8.19 12.23 -12.55
CA GLU A 85 -9.14 11.62 -13.47
C GLU A 85 -8.40 10.89 -14.60
N SER A 86 -8.43 9.56 -14.56
CA SER A 86 -7.83 8.72 -15.58
C SER A 86 -8.51 7.35 -15.62
N SER A 87 -8.21 6.56 -16.65
CA SER A 87 -8.58 5.14 -16.70
C SER A 87 -7.73 4.26 -15.78
N ALA A 88 -6.65 4.80 -15.20
CA ALA A 88 -5.82 4.14 -14.22
C ALA A 88 -6.39 4.29 -12.81
N PHE A 89 -5.96 3.42 -11.91
CA PHE A 89 -6.54 3.34 -10.57
C PHE A 89 -5.55 2.73 -9.57
N GLY A 90 -5.68 3.19 -8.33
CA GLY A 90 -5.09 2.56 -7.16
C GLY A 90 -6.03 1.52 -6.54
N GLU A 91 -5.44 0.54 -5.88
CA GLU A 91 -6.11 -0.51 -5.09
C GLU A 91 -5.29 -0.77 -3.82
N VAL A 92 -5.97 -1.24 -2.76
CA VAL A 92 -5.30 -1.62 -1.51
C VAL A 92 -5.60 -3.08 -1.20
N TYR A 93 -4.54 -3.83 -0.91
CA TYR A 93 -4.59 -5.24 -0.59
C TYR A 93 -3.88 -5.52 0.73
N ILE A 94 -4.31 -6.61 1.36
CA ILE A 94 -3.54 -7.32 2.36
C ILE A 94 -3.07 -8.64 1.76
N LYS A 95 -1.76 -8.89 1.85
CA LYS A 95 -1.21 -10.24 1.67
C LYS A 95 -1.16 -10.93 3.02
N LYS A 96 -1.86 -12.06 3.12
CA LYS A 96 -1.83 -12.94 4.30
C LYS A 96 -0.52 -13.75 4.29
N MET A 97 -0.14 -14.30 5.44
CA MET A 97 1.06 -15.14 5.58
C MET A 97 1.05 -16.39 4.67
N ASN A 98 -0.13 -16.89 4.30
CA ASN A 98 -0.28 -18.00 3.33
C ASN A 98 -0.04 -17.57 1.87
N GLY A 99 0.27 -16.29 1.63
CA GLY A 99 0.50 -15.71 0.31
C GLY A 99 -0.75 -15.19 -0.40
N GLU A 100 -1.94 -15.43 0.16
CA GLU A 100 -3.22 -15.00 -0.43
C GLU A 100 -3.35 -13.47 -0.39
N LEU A 101 -3.74 -12.88 -1.52
CA LEU A 101 -4.06 -11.46 -1.63
C LEU A 101 -5.56 -11.22 -1.43
N GLN A 102 -5.90 -10.37 -0.48
CA GLN A 102 -7.28 -9.93 -0.23
C GLN A 102 -7.41 -8.44 -0.50
N SER A 103 -8.31 -8.07 -1.42
CA SER A 103 -8.65 -6.65 -1.66
C SER A 103 -9.44 -6.11 -0.47
N LEU A 104 -9.16 -4.88 -0.05
CA LEU A 104 -9.86 -4.24 1.05
C LEU A 104 -11.11 -3.45 0.64
N LEU A 105 -11.18 -2.99 -0.61
CA LEU A 105 -12.27 -2.12 -1.10
C LEU A 105 -12.82 -2.52 -2.48
N GLY A 106 -12.37 -3.66 -3.02
CA GLY A 106 -12.69 -4.08 -4.39
C GLY A 106 -11.78 -3.44 -5.44
N ASN A 107 -12.05 -3.76 -6.70
CA ASN A 107 -11.20 -3.33 -7.81
C ASN A 107 -11.46 -1.86 -8.17
N ARG A 108 -10.41 -1.16 -8.60
CA ARG A 108 -10.46 0.24 -9.08
C ARG A 108 -10.98 1.25 -8.05
N ALA A 109 -10.68 1.04 -6.76
CA ALA A 109 -11.22 1.83 -5.65
C ALA A 109 -10.72 3.29 -5.62
N PHE A 110 -9.49 3.56 -6.06
CA PHE A 110 -8.87 4.87 -5.94
C PHE A 110 -8.61 5.50 -7.32
N LYS A 111 -9.50 6.38 -7.76
CA LYS A 111 -9.43 7.11 -9.03
C LYS A 111 -10.26 8.39 -8.96
N ASN A 112 -10.02 9.33 -9.87
CA ASN A 112 -10.85 10.52 -10.05
C ASN A 112 -11.02 11.38 -8.78
N ASN A 113 -9.96 11.53 -7.99
CA ASN A 113 -9.89 12.41 -6.84
C ASN A 113 -8.60 13.24 -6.85
N VAL A 114 -8.72 14.49 -7.29
CA VAL A 114 -7.57 15.41 -7.44
C VAL A 114 -7.16 16.08 -6.13
N GLN A 115 -7.98 15.99 -5.08
CA GLN A 115 -7.69 16.54 -3.76
C GLN A 115 -7.22 15.42 -2.83
N TRP A 116 -6.37 15.77 -1.86
CA TRP A 116 -6.03 14.85 -0.79
C TRP A 116 -7.28 14.54 0.05
N GLU A 117 -7.57 13.25 0.19
CA GLU A 117 -8.66 12.74 1.02
C GLU A 117 -8.13 11.63 1.91
N THR A 118 -8.57 11.60 3.17
CA THR A 118 -8.26 10.50 4.08
C THR A 118 -9.23 9.34 3.84
N ARG A 119 -8.69 8.14 3.61
CA ARG A 119 -9.46 6.90 3.61
C ARG A 119 -9.23 6.15 4.91
N THR A 120 -10.31 5.60 5.46
CA THR A 120 -10.28 4.71 6.63
C THR A 120 -10.84 3.33 6.26
N ILE A 121 -10.18 2.27 6.72
CA ILE A 121 -10.54 0.87 6.45
C ILE A 121 -10.44 0.07 7.75
N ASP A 122 -11.49 -0.69 8.06
CA ASP A 122 -11.49 -1.64 9.18
C ASP A 122 -10.62 -2.86 8.84
N LEU A 123 -9.63 -3.15 9.69
CA LEU A 123 -8.76 -4.32 9.58
C LEU A 123 -9.08 -5.39 10.62
N ASN A 124 -10.22 -5.33 11.33
CA ASN A 124 -10.61 -6.27 12.39
C ASN A 124 -10.43 -7.75 12.02
N THR A 125 -10.71 -8.12 10.77
CA THR A 125 -10.53 -9.50 10.27
C THR A 125 -9.08 -9.98 10.25
N PHE A 126 -8.12 -9.07 10.40
CA PHE A 126 -6.68 -9.30 10.46
C PHE A 126 -6.06 -9.02 11.85
N ALA A 127 -6.88 -8.65 12.84
CA ALA A 127 -6.39 -8.49 14.22
C ALA A 127 -5.68 -9.76 14.70
N GLY A 128 -4.53 -9.60 15.37
CA GLY A 128 -3.72 -10.72 15.84
C GLY A 128 -2.84 -11.39 14.78
N ARG A 129 -2.68 -10.81 13.59
CA ARG A 129 -1.93 -11.43 12.48
C ARG A 129 -0.80 -10.55 11.96
N GLN A 130 0.24 -11.20 11.45
CA GLN A 130 1.20 -10.56 10.56
C GLN A 130 0.63 -10.51 9.13
N ILE A 131 0.77 -9.37 8.48
CA ILE A 131 0.23 -9.08 7.15
C ILE A 131 1.22 -8.25 6.34
N SER A 132 1.11 -8.25 5.02
CA SER A 132 1.72 -7.21 4.18
C SER A 132 0.64 -6.28 3.65
N LEU A 133 0.74 -4.99 3.96
CA LEU A 133 -0.09 -3.93 3.36
C LEU A 133 0.48 -3.57 1.98
N ILE A 134 -0.37 -3.54 0.97
CA ILE A 134 0.03 -3.31 -0.42
C ILE A 134 -0.85 -2.21 -1.03
N PHE A 135 -0.22 -1.13 -1.47
CA PHE A 135 -0.80 -0.19 -2.41
C PHE A 135 -0.40 -0.60 -3.82
N LYS A 136 -1.39 -0.91 -4.65
CA LYS A 136 -1.20 -1.34 -6.03
C LYS A 136 -1.70 -0.25 -6.97
N TRP A 137 -0.93 0.02 -8.01
CA TRP A 137 -1.34 0.85 -9.13
C TRP A 137 -1.50 0.02 -10.39
N VAL A 138 -2.50 0.38 -11.20
CA VAL A 138 -2.76 -0.26 -12.48
C VAL A 138 -3.17 0.77 -13.51
N ASN A 139 -2.50 0.78 -14.66
CA ASN A 139 -3.01 1.39 -15.89
C ASN A 139 -3.08 0.34 -17.02
N GLN A 140 -4.28 0.09 -17.54
CA GLN A 140 -4.52 -0.92 -18.60
C GLN A 140 -4.90 -0.31 -19.94
N ASN A 141 -5.44 0.91 -19.94
CA ASN A 141 -5.87 1.59 -21.15
C ASN A 141 -4.78 2.52 -21.65
N VAL A 142 -4.54 2.44 -22.95
CA VAL A 142 -3.48 3.14 -23.67
C VAL A 142 -4.10 4.30 -24.45
N GLY A 143 -3.55 5.52 -24.37
CA GLY A 143 -3.93 6.56 -25.34
C GLY A 143 -3.85 8.04 -24.95
N GLN A 144 -3.71 8.40 -23.66
CA GLN A 144 -3.42 9.78 -23.26
C GLN A 144 -1.94 9.93 -22.89
N PHE A 145 -1.33 11.06 -23.21
CA PHE A 145 0.06 11.34 -22.83
C PHE A 145 0.08 12.10 -21.51
N PHE A 146 0.67 11.47 -20.48
CA PHE A 146 0.92 11.98 -19.13
C PHE A 146 -0.32 12.38 -18.32
N ASN A 147 -0.60 11.59 -17.28
CA ASN A 147 -1.56 11.94 -16.24
C ASN A 147 -0.87 11.89 -14.88
N THR A 148 -1.46 12.48 -13.84
CA THR A 148 -0.94 12.29 -12.47
C THR A 148 -1.17 10.82 -12.03
N GLY A 149 -0.27 10.26 -11.24
CA GLY A 149 -0.32 8.91 -10.71
C GLY A 149 -1.07 8.89 -9.38
N PHE A 150 -1.22 7.68 -8.85
CA PHE A 150 -1.71 7.49 -7.50
C PHE A 150 -0.67 7.94 -6.48
N CYS A 151 -1.11 8.79 -5.56
CA CYS A 151 -0.30 9.33 -4.47
C CYS A 151 -0.89 8.88 -3.13
N VAL A 152 -0.03 8.57 -2.18
CA VAL A 152 -0.40 8.12 -0.82
C VAL A 152 0.54 8.78 0.19
N ASP A 153 -0.03 9.19 1.32
CA ASP A 153 0.70 9.78 2.45
C ASP A 153 0.00 9.47 3.78
N ASN A 154 0.61 9.85 4.91
CA ASN A 154 0.04 9.77 6.26
C ASN A 154 -0.59 8.41 6.60
N ILE A 155 0.13 7.33 6.28
CA ILE A 155 -0.35 5.97 6.46
C ILE A 155 -0.25 5.65 7.95
N ALA A 156 -1.39 5.41 8.58
CA ALA A 156 -1.48 5.09 9.99
C ALA A 156 -2.25 3.80 10.22
N ILE A 157 -1.80 3.02 11.20
CA ILE A 157 -2.66 2.00 11.81
C ILE A 157 -2.88 2.38 13.27
N THR A 158 -4.14 2.40 13.65
CA THR A 158 -4.56 2.59 15.03
C THR A 158 -5.27 1.35 15.55
N GLY A 159 -5.33 1.20 16.86
CA GLY A 159 -5.99 0.08 17.52
C GLY A 159 -5.77 0.11 19.03
N ASN A 160 -6.24 -0.93 19.71
CA ASN A 160 -6.05 -1.15 21.14
C ASN A 160 -4.90 -2.15 21.35
N TYR A 161 -3.96 -1.82 22.23
CA TYR A 161 -2.95 -2.80 22.63
C TYR A 161 -3.60 -3.91 23.43
N CYS A 162 -3.15 -5.13 23.23
CA CYS A 162 -3.39 -6.24 24.12
C CYS A 162 -2.03 -6.77 24.64
N ASP A 163 -1.89 -6.86 25.96
CA ASP A 163 -0.67 -7.40 26.59
C ASP A 163 -0.42 -8.86 26.19
N THR A 164 -1.48 -9.58 25.82
CA THR A 164 -1.42 -10.90 25.20
C THR A 164 -1.78 -10.83 23.71
N PRO A 165 -1.27 -11.73 22.86
CA PRO A 165 -1.69 -11.81 21.46
C PRO A 165 -3.22 -11.89 21.34
N VAL A 166 -3.79 -11.22 20.33
CA VAL A 166 -5.22 -11.26 20.07
C VAL A 166 -5.60 -12.64 19.52
N GLU A 167 -6.42 -13.39 20.27
CA GLU A 167 -6.83 -14.74 19.89
C GLU A 167 -7.93 -14.72 18.82
N ASN A 168 -7.54 -14.81 17.55
CA ASN A 168 -8.41 -15.13 16.40
C ASN A 168 -7.78 -16.18 15.45
N ALA A 169 -7.20 -17.23 16.07
CA ALA A 169 -6.80 -18.53 15.49
C ALA A 169 -5.55 -18.52 14.54
N PRO A 170 -4.78 -19.64 14.47
CA PRO A 170 -3.32 -19.67 14.50
C PRO A 170 -2.66 -19.42 13.15
N VAL A 171 -1.42 -18.89 13.18
CA VAL A 171 -0.46 -19.07 12.08
C VAL A 171 -0.01 -20.54 12.08
N LEU A 172 -0.82 -21.43 11.51
CA LEU A 172 -0.32 -22.78 11.20
C LEU A 172 0.63 -22.67 10.00
N TYR A 173 1.91 -22.41 10.27
CA TYR A 173 2.93 -23.06 9.46
C TYR A 173 2.86 -24.57 9.74
N PRO A 174 3.02 -25.45 8.73
CA PRO A 174 3.26 -26.84 9.03
C PRO A 174 4.54 -26.90 9.86
N ALA A 175 4.43 -27.39 11.10
CA ALA A 175 5.59 -27.77 11.88
C ALA A 175 6.50 -28.61 10.98
N ARG A 176 7.75 -28.18 10.78
CA ARG A 176 8.78 -29.06 10.24
C ARG A 176 8.77 -30.28 11.14
N LYS A 177 8.25 -31.41 10.64
CA LYS A 177 8.54 -32.70 11.25
C LYS A 177 10.06 -32.84 11.16
N MET A 178 10.74 -32.70 12.29
CA MET A 178 12.02 -33.35 12.47
C MET A 178 11.72 -34.84 12.43
N SER A 179 11.87 -35.47 11.26
CA SER A 179 11.96 -36.91 11.18
C SER A 179 13.33 -37.30 11.72
N GLN A 180 13.34 -37.72 12.98
CA GLN A 180 14.28 -38.73 13.43
C GLN A 180 13.81 -40.07 12.86
N GLN A 181 14.55 -40.61 11.90
CA GLN A 181 14.95 -42.02 11.74
C GLN A 181 15.66 -42.19 10.40
#